data_AF-A0A1Q6RSB2-F1
#
_entry.id   AF-A0A1Q6RSB2-F1
#
_cell.length_a   1.000
_cell.length_b   1.000
_cell.length_c   1.000
_cell.angle_alpha   90.00
_cell.angle_beta   90.00
_cell.angle_gamma   90.00
#
_symmetry.space_group_name_H-M   'P 1'
#
loop_
_entity.id
_entity.type
_entity.pdbx_description
1 polymer ?
#
loop_
_entity_poly.entity_id
_entity_poly.type
_entity_poly.pdbx_seq_one_letter_code
_entity_poly.pdbx_strand_id
1 'polypeptide(L)'
;MDDFSGEINTYGKYLRRLRKSLGLRFEKFRSLLGVSKAYLSDVESGKSKPPSPDMQLKIVDILSVMGNITKKDADALLDLAARERNEVPADIYRMLVSDDSAVAAIRGSPKYKEFYTNFDNGGQT
;
A
#
# COMPACT_ATOMS: atom_id res chain seq x y z
N MET A 1 28.36 3.61 1.94
CA MET A 1 27.39 4.24 2.85
C MET A 1 26.23 4.65 1.97
N ASP A 2 25.14 3.90 1.99
CA ASP A 2 24.00 4.17 1.10
C ASP A 2 23.39 5.52 1.48
N ASP A 3 23.31 6.41 0.49
CA ASP A 3 22.65 7.70 0.55
C ASP A 3 21.16 7.52 0.85
N PHE A 4 20.77 7.80 2.09
CA PHE A 4 19.38 7.76 2.57
C PHE A 4 18.68 9.13 2.49
N SER A 5 19.22 10.10 1.73
CA SER A 5 18.63 11.44 1.63
C SER A 5 17.65 11.64 0.46
N GLY A 6 17.55 10.67 -0.46
CA GLY A 6 16.52 10.67 -1.49
C GLY A 6 15.15 10.33 -0.89
N GLU A 7 14.14 11.17 -1.16
CA GLU A 7 12.75 10.92 -0.77
C GLU A 7 12.37 9.44 -0.97
N ILE A 8 11.92 8.79 0.10
CA ILE A 8 11.43 7.42 0.02
C ILE A 8 10.03 7.49 -0.59
N ASN A 9 10.00 7.56 -1.91
CA ASN A 9 8.80 7.77 -2.71
C ASN A 9 8.29 6.49 -3.37
N THR A 10 8.94 5.34 -3.13
CA THR A 10 8.50 4.04 -3.64
C THR A 10 8.14 3.06 -2.54
N TYR A 11 7.18 2.19 -2.84
CA TYR A 11 6.72 1.11 -1.98
C TYR A 11 7.88 0.24 -1.49
N GLY A 12 8.70 -0.24 -2.42
CA GLY A 12 9.81 -1.15 -2.12
C GLY A 12 10.84 -0.57 -1.15
N LYS A 13 11.26 0.68 -1.40
CA LYS A 13 12.20 1.38 -0.53
C LYS A 13 11.60 1.66 0.85
N TYR A 14 10.32 2.03 0.91
CA TYR A 14 9.62 2.27 2.16
C TYR A 14 9.47 1.01 3.00
N LEU A 15 9.04 -0.10 2.39
CA LEU A 15 8.98 -1.41 3.03
C LEU A 15 10.34 -1.83 3.60
N ARG A 16 11.41 -1.69 2.79
CA ARG A 16 12.78 -2.00 3.22
C ARG A 16 13.21 -1.16 4.41
N ARG A 17 12.87 0.14 4.41
CA ARG A 17 13.15 1.04 5.54
C ARG A 17 12.41 0.59 6.79
N LEU A 18 11.10 0.37 6.72
CA LEU A 18 10.30 -0.07 7.87
C LEU A 18 10.87 -1.38 8.43
N ARG A 19 11.14 -2.36 7.58
CA ARG A 19 11.74 -3.62 8.02
C ARG A 19 13.06 -3.38 8.76
N LYS A 20 13.95 -2.55 8.21
CA LYS A 20 15.26 -2.25 8.82
C LYS A 20 15.12 -1.47 10.13
N SER A 21 14.21 -0.50 10.23
CA SER A 21 14.00 0.27 11.47
C SER A 21 13.49 -0.58 12.62
N LEU A 22 12.77 -1.66 12.31
CA LEU A 22 12.34 -2.67 13.29
C LEU A 22 13.42 -3.69 13.66
N GLY A 23 14.63 -3.60 13.08
CA GLY A 23 15.66 -4.64 13.24
C GLY A 23 15.28 -5.99 12.63
N LEU A 24 14.21 -6.04 11.81
CA LEU A 24 13.70 -7.29 11.27
C LEU A 24 14.62 -7.80 10.15
N ARG A 25 15.27 -8.93 10.41
CA ARG A 25 16.21 -9.54 9.45
C ARG A 25 15.49 -9.97 8.18
N PHE A 26 16.12 -9.73 7.03
CA PHE A 26 15.57 -10.05 5.71
C PHE A 26 15.08 -11.51 5.60
N GLU A 27 15.90 -12.48 6.03
CA GLU A 27 15.52 -13.90 6.00
C GLU A 27 14.34 -14.24 6.92
N LYS A 28 14.24 -13.59 8.08
CA LYS A 28 13.10 -13.77 8.98
C LYS A 28 11.83 -13.23 8.34
N PHE A 29 11.89 -12.02 7.77
CA PHE A 29 10.74 -11.42 7.09
C PHE A 29 10.27 -12.25 5.90
N ARG A 30 11.22 -12.69 5.07
CA ARG A 30 10.95 -13.60 3.95
C ARG A 30 10.25 -14.88 4.40
N SER A 31 10.72 -15.49 5.48
CA SER A 31 10.13 -16.71 6.04
C SER A 31 8.71 -16.46 6.57
N LEU A 32 8.45 -15.33 7.22
CA LEU A 32 7.11 -14.97 7.71
C LEU A 32 6.14 -14.72 6.54
N LEU A 33 6.63 -14.10 5.47
CA LEU A 33 5.85 -13.90 4.25
C LEU A 33 5.59 -15.20 3.48
N GLY A 34 6.47 -16.20 3.61
CA GLY A 34 6.38 -17.45 2.85
C GLY A 34 6.75 -17.27 1.38
N VAL A 35 7.73 -16.41 1.10
CA VAL A 35 8.12 -16.04 -0.28
C VAL A 35 9.57 -16.39 -0.60
N SER A 36 9.91 -16.38 -1.89
CA SER A 36 11.28 -16.61 -2.35
C SER A 36 12.19 -15.43 -2.03
N LYS A 37 13.51 -15.68 -2.00
CA LYS A 37 14.52 -14.64 -1.78
C LYS A 37 14.51 -13.62 -2.91
N ALA A 38 14.43 -14.10 -4.14
CA ALA A 38 14.37 -13.27 -5.34
C ALA A 38 13.14 -12.35 -5.30
N TYR A 39 11.97 -12.89 -4.94
CA TYR A 39 10.75 -12.09 -4.84
C TYR A 39 10.87 -10.93 -3.85
N LEU A 40 11.26 -11.21 -2.59
CA LEU A 40 11.38 -10.13 -1.59
C LEU A 40 12.46 -9.11 -1.98
N SER A 41 13.55 -9.56 -2.60
CA SER A 41 14.59 -8.66 -3.12
C SER A 41 14.07 -7.76 -4.23
N ASP A 42 13.33 -8.31 -5.19
CA ASP A 42 12.76 -7.54 -6.31
C ASP A 42 11.71 -6.53 -5.81
N VAL A 43 10.91 -6.92 -4.80
CA VAL A 43 9.97 -6.00 -4.13
C VAL A 43 10.70 -4.88 -3.41
N GLU A 44 11.65 -5.18 -2.51
CA GLU A 44 12.35 -4.16 -1.71
C GLU A 44 13.26 -3.24 -2.54
N SER A 45 13.69 -3.68 -3.72
CA SER A 45 14.45 -2.86 -4.66
C SER A 45 13.56 -2.02 -5.59
N GLY A 46 12.25 -2.26 -5.61
CA GLY A 46 11.32 -1.63 -6.55
C GLY A 46 11.44 -2.14 -7.99
N LYS A 47 12.13 -3.27 -8.20
CA LYS A 47 12.24 -3.91 -9.51
C LYS A 47 10.93 -4.55 -9.96
N SER A 48 10.15 -5.08 -9.02
CA SER A 48 8.79 -5.51 -9.27
C SER A 48 7.79 -4.44 -8.86
N LYS A 49 6.59 -4.47 -9.46
CA LYS A 49 5.43 -3.73 -8.95
C LYS A 49 5.14 -4.12 -7.49
N PRO A 50 4.44 -3.26 -6.72
CA PRO A 50 3.97 -3.65 -5.41
C PRO A 50 3.15 -4.95 -5.46
N PRO A 51 3.20 -5.78 -4.40
CA PRO A 51 2.47 -7.05 -4.29
C PRO A 51 0.95 -6.93 -4.51
N SER A 52 0.25 -8.05 -4.56
CA SER A 52 -1.23 -8.04 -4.52
C SER A 52 -1.75 -7.39 -3.24
N PRO A 53 -2.98 -6.83 -3.24
CA PRO A 53 -3.61 -6.26 -2.04
C PRO A 53 -3.52 -7.17 -0.80
N ASP A 54 -3.77 -8.46 -0.98
CA ASP A 54 -3.70 -9.45 0.11
C ASP A 54 -2.30 -9.60 0.69
N MET A 55 -1.29 -9.60 -0.17
CA MET A 55 0.10 -9.67 0.27
C MET A 55 0.54 -8.34 0.91
N GLN A 56 0.02 -7.20 0.46
CA GLN A 56 0.26 -5.90 1.10
C GLN A 56 -0.30 -5.87 2.53
N LEU A 57 -1.53 -6.36 2.74
CA LEU A 57 -2.13 -6.45 4.07
C LEU A 57 -1.40 -7.45 4.98
N LYS A 58 -1.03 -8.63 4.46
CA LYS A 58 -0.19 -9.59 5.17
C LYS A 58 1.15 -8.97 5.63
N ILE A 59 1.75 -8.13 4.78
CA ILE A 59 2.98 -7.39 5.11
C ILE A 59 2.72 -6.43 6.28
N VAL A 60 1.65 -5.63 6.22
CA VAL A 60 1.27 -4.70 7.30
C VAL A 60 1.04 -5.45 8.61
N ASP A 61 0.32 -6.57 8.59
CA ASP A 61 0.06 -7.40 9.76
C ASP A 61 1.37 -7.90 10.40
N ILE A 62 2.27 -8.45 9.59
CA ILE A 62 3.57 -8.94 10.07
C ILE A 62 4.39 -7.80 10.68
N LEU A 63 4.45 -6.64 10.03
CA LEU A 63 5.21 -5.49 10.54
C LEU A 63 4.60 -4.96 11.86
N SER A 64 3.27 -4.95 11.97
CA SER A 64 2.55 -4.53 13.18
C SER A 64 2.83 -5.49 14.34
N VAL A 65 2.76 -6.80 14.11
CA VAL A 65 3.02 -7.82 15.15
C VAL A 65 4.50 -7.88 15.56
N MET A 66 5.42 -7.77 14.60
CA MET A 66 6.85 -7.98 14.86
C MET A 66 7.57 -6.79 15.47
N GLY A 67 7.09 -5.57 15.24
CA GLY A 67 7.80 -4.36 15.66
C GLY A 67 6.93 -3.13 15.88
N ASN A 68 5.60 -3.27 15.83
CA ASN A 68 4.63 -2.21 16.09
C ASN A 68 4.86 -0.95 15.24
N ILE A 69 4.62 -1.06 13.94
CA ILE A 69 4.54 0.13 13.07
C ILE A 69 3.31 0.98 13.43
N THR A 70 3.38 2.29 13.22
CA THR A 70 2.24 3.16 13.49
C THR A 70 1.18 3.00 12.40
N LYS A 71 -0.06 3.43 12.69
CA LYS A 71 -1.10 3.54 11.65
C LYS A 71 -0.62 4.37 10.46
N LYS A 72 0.11 5.46 10.72
CA LYS A 72 0.66 6.33 9.67
C LYS A 72 1.66 5.60 8.77
N ASP A 73 2.46 4.69 9.33
CA ASP A 73 3.39 3.88 8.54
C ASP A 73 2.65 2.85 7.68
N ALA A 74 1.59 2.24 8.22
CA ALA A 74 0.73 1.33 7.49
C ALA A 74 0.02 2.05 6.33
N ASP A 75 -0.65 3.17 6.63
CA ASP A 75 -1.33 4.01 5.63
C ASP A 75 -0.35 4.42 4.52
N ALA A 76 0.83 4.94 4.87
CA ALA A 76 1.84 5.36 3.89
C ALA A 76 2.34 4.19 3.01
N LEU A 77 2.52 3.00 3.58
CA LEU A 77 2.93 1.82 2.81
C LEU A 77 1.84 1.41 1.80
N LEU A 78 0.57 1.43 2.21
CA LEU A 78 -0.57 1.07 1.35
C LEU A 78 -0.82 2.14 0.28
N ASP A 79 -0.69 3.42 0.62
CA ASP A 79 -0.82 4.55 -0.32
C ASP A 79 0.26 4.50 -1.41
N LEU A 80 1.51 4.18 -1.05
CA LEU A 80 2.59 4.01 -2.02
C LEU A 80 2.32 2.84 -2.96
N ALA A 81 1.79 1.73 -2.44
CA ALA A 81 1.41 0.59 -3.27
C ALA A 81 0.29 0.96 -4.26
N ALA A 82 -0.75 1.64 -3.77
CA ALA A 82 -1.88 2.11 -4.55
C ALA A 82 -1.44 3.02 -5.70
N ARG A 83 -0.58 4.01 -5.41
CA ARG A 83 -0.04 4.94 -6.40
C ARG A 83 0.73 4.22 -7.50
N GLU A 84 1.63 3.31 -7.15
CA GLU A 84 2.45 2.59 -8.14
C GLU A 84 1.65 1.56 -8.95
N ARG A 85 0.54 1.05 -8.40
CA ARG A 85 -0.36 0.12 -9.10
C ARG A 85 -1.48 0.82 -9.87
N ASN A 86 -1.65 2.14 -9.68
CA ASN A 86 -2.82 2.90 -10.16
C ASN A 86 -4.15 2.30 -9.67
N GLU A 87 -4.18 1.96 -8.39
CA GLU A 87 -5.31 1.35 -7.68
C GLU A 87 -5.67 2.19 -6.44
N VAL A 88 -6.69 1.78 -5.68
CA VAL A 88 -6.93 2.30 -4.32
C VAL A 88 -6.10 1.52 -3.28
N PRO A 89 -5.81 2.10 -2.10
CA PRO A 89 -5.13 1.38 -1.01
C PRO A 89 -5.82 0.07 -0.66
N ALA A 90 -5.03 -0.97 -0.34
CA ALA A 90 -5.55 -2.34 -0.19
C ALA A 90 -6.58 -2.49 0.94
N ASP A 91 -6.42 -1.74 2.03
CA ASP A 91 -7.35 -1.66 3.14
C ASP A 91 -8.69 -1.03 2.72
N ILE A 92 -8.64 0.06 1.95
CA ILE A 92 -9.83 0.69 1.38
C ILE A 92 -10.51 -0.26 0.39
N TYR A 93 -9.76 -0.92 -0.48
CA TYR A 93 -10.31 -1.96 -1.37
C TYR A 93 -11.03 -3.04 -0.57
N ARG A 94 -10.40 -3.57 0.48
CA ARG A 94 -11.02 -4.60 1.33
C ARG A 94 -12.30 -4.11 2.00
N MET A 95 -12.30 -2.89 2.54
CA MET A 95 -13.50 -2.29 3.12
C MET A 95 -14.63 -2.22 2.10
N LEU A 96 -14.36 -1.71 0.90
CA LEU A 96 -15.37 -1.55 -0.16
C LEU A 96 -15.92 -2.88 -0.68
N VAL A 97 -15.10 -3.92 -0.76
CA VAL A 97 -15.53 -5.25 -1.20
C VAL A 97 -16.30 -5.99 -0.10
N SER A 98 -16.02 -5.70 1.16
CA SER A 98 -16.67 -6.37 2.29
C SER A 98 -18.02 -5.78 2.70
N ASP A 99 -18.32 -4.55 2.28
CA ASP A 99 -19.49 -3.81 2.72
C ASP A 99 -20.06 -2.93 1.59
N ASP A 100 -21.16 -3.38 0.97
CA ASP A 100 -21.85 -2.64 -0.08
C ASP A 100 -22.32 -1.25 0.37
N SER A 101 -22.58 -1.06 1.68
CA SER A 101 -22.97 0.23 2.23
C SER A 101 -21.84 1.26 2.16
N ALA A 102 -20.58 0.82 2.17
CA ALA A 102 -19.42 1.71 2.01
C ALA A 102 -19.40 2.34 0.60
N VAL A 103 -19.71 1.56 -0.44
CA VAL A 103 -19.83 2.07 -1.81
C VAL A 103 -21.01 3.03 -1.91
N ALA A 104 -22.15 2.69 -1.31
CA ALA A 104 -23.32 3.57 -1.29
C ALA A 104 -23.03 4.91 -0.58
N ALA A 105 -22.29 4.89 0.53
CA ALA A 105 -21.88 6.07 1.27
C ALA A 105 -20.98 6.98 0.43
N ILE A 106 -20.01 6.42 -0.31
CA ILE A 106 -19.18 7.18 -1.24
C ILE A 106 -20.04 7.84 -2.32
N ARG A 107 -20.93 7.09 -2.98
CA ARG A 107 -21.83 7.61 -4.02
C ARG A 107 -22.78 8.69 -3.51
N GLY A 108 -23.19 8.61 -2.25
CA GLY A 108 -24.03 9.61 -1.59
C GLY A 108 -23.28 10.87 -1.14
N SER A 109 -21.94 10.83 -1.06
CA SER A 109 -21.14 11.91 -0.50
C SER A 109 -21.19 13.19 -1.35
N PRO A 110 -21.13 14.39 -0.74
CA PRO A 110 -21.06 15.65 -1.49
C PRO A 110 -19.91 15.69 -2.50
N LYS A 111 -18.74 15.19 -2.10
CA LYS A 111 -17.54 15.14 -2.95
C LYS A 111 -17.74 14.26 -4.19
N TYR A 112 -18.45 13.14 -4.07
CA TYR A 112 -18.77 12.30 -5.22
C TYR A 112 -19.75 13.01 -6.18
N LYS A 113 -20.74 13.71 -5.65
CA LYS A 113 -21.68 14.50 -6.46
C LYS A 113 -20.97 15.61 -7.22
N GLU A 114 -20.02 16.31 -6.59
CA GLU A 114 -19.16 17.31 -7.26
C GLU A 114 -18.34 16.67 -8.40
N PHE A 115 -17.70 15.52 -8.13
CA PHE A 115 -16.95 14.78 -9.14
C PHE A 115 -17.83 14.35 -10.32
N TYR A 116 -19.03 13.81 -10.06
CA TYR A 116 -19.93 13.30 -11.09
C TYR A 116 -20.62 14.43 -11.89
N THR A 117 -20.94 15.56 -11.25
CA THR A 117 -21.49 16.74 -11.94
C THR A 117 -20.49 17.29 -12.96
N ASN A 118 -19.19 17.22 -12.67
CA ASN A 118 -18.15 17.59 -13.64
C ASN A 118 -18.05 16.60 -14.82
N PHE A 119 -18.50 15.35 -14.64
CA PHE A 119 -18.58 14.34 -15.71
C PHE A 119 -19.77 14.62 -16.66
N ASP A 120 -20.95 14.92 -16.12
CA ASP A 120 -22.15 15.19 -16.92
C ASP A 120 -22.03 16.47 -17.76
N ASN A 121 -21.27 17.46 -17.28
CA ASN A 121 -21.05 18.73 -17.99
C ASN A 121 -19.83 18.72 -18.95
N GLY A 122 -19.04 17.63 -18.98
CA GLY A 122 -17.79 17.51 -19.76
C GLY A 122 -17.89 16.67 -21.04
N GLY A 123 -19.10 16.23 -21.41
CA GLY A 123 -19.37 15.41 -22.62
C GLY A 123 -19.86 16.19 -23.85
N GLN A 124 -19.83 17.53 -23.81
CA GLN A 124 -20.03 18.38 -25.00
C GLN A 124 -18.82 19.28 -25.23
N THR A 125 -17.74 18.71 -25.76
CA THR A 125 -16.82 19.34 -26.72
C THR A 125 -16.06 18.26 -27.46
#